data_AF-A0A097ELG7-F1
#
_entry.id   AF-A0A097ELG7-F1
#
_cell.length_a   1.000
_cell.length_b   1.000
_cell.length_c   1.000
_cell.angle_alpha   90.00
_cell.angle_beta   90.00
_cell.angle_gamma   90.00
#
_symmetry.space_group_name_H-M   'P 1'
#
loop_
_entity.id
_entity.type
_entity.pdbx_description
1 polymer ?
#
loop_
_entity_poly.entity_id
_entity_poly.type
_entity_poly.pdbx_seq_one_letter_code
_entity_poly.pdbx_strand_id
1 'polypeptide(L)' 'MSDPSAPIDYAQLAQTELDLAARSPTTARRRAHLDQAAIFATLDERQRANCDDGDRSAG' A
#
# COMPACT_ATOMS: atom_id res chain seq x y z
N MET A 1 15.42 3.17 17.38
CA MET A 1 15.38 4.34 16.46
C MET A 1 15.09 3.78 15.08
N SER A 2 13.87 4.00 14.57
CA SER A 2 13.53 3.59 13.20
C SER A 2 14.23 4.54 12.24
N ASP A 3 14.99 3.99 11.31
CA ASP A 3 15.67 4.75 10.26
C ASP A 3 14.62 5.49 9.42
N PRO A 4 14.65 6.83 9.33
CA PRO A 4 13.66 7.59 8.55
C PRO A 4 13.78 7.35 7.03
N SER A 5 14.80 6.59 6.59
CA SER A 5 15.04 6.24 5.19
C SER A 5 14.47 4.87 4.79
N ALA A 6 13.83 4.15 5.71
CA ALA A 6 13.21 2.87 5.35
C ALA A 6 12.10 3.10 4.30
N PRO A 7 12.17 2.44 3.13
CA PRO A 7 11.13 2.58 2.11
C PRO A 7 9.77 2.20 2.71
N ILE A 8 8.75 2.98 2.40
CA ILE A 8 7.39 2.71 2.85
C ILE A 8 6.94 1.40 2.20
N ASP A 9 6.50 0.44 3.00
CA ASP A 9 5.93 -0.83 2.53
C ASP A 9 4.42 -0.66 2.34
N TYR A 10 4.02 -0.15 1.16
CA TYR A 10 2.62 0.04 0.84
C TYR A 10 1.84 -1.28 0.74
N ALA A 11 2.49 -2.38 0.39
CA ALA A 11 1.86 -3.70 0.39
C ALA A 11 1.46 -4.14 1.82
N GLN A 12 2.36 -3.95 2.79
CA GLN A 12 2.05 -4.23 4.19
C GLN A 12 0.95 -3.31 4.75
N LEU A 13 0.95 -2.03 4.36
CA LEU A 13 -0.10 -1.09 4.74
C LEU A 13 -1.46 -1.48 4.15
N ALA A 14 -1.51 -1.87 2.87
CA ALA A 14 -2.72 -2.35 2.21
C ALA A 14 -3.30 -3.59 2.93
N GLN A 15 -2.45 -4.57 3.26
CA GLN A 15 -2.86 -5.76 4.00
C GLN A 15 -3.38 -5.43 5.40
N THR A 16 -2.75 -4.49 6.09
CA THR A 16 -3.19 -4.03 7.41
C THR A 16 -4.60 -3.43 7.35
N GLU A 17 -4.87 -2.60 6.35
CA GLU A 17 -6.20 -2.02 6.16
C GLU A 17 -7.27 -3.07 5.81
N LEU A 18 -6.91 -4.10 5.02
CA LEU A 18 -7.80 -5.24 4.76
C LEU A 18 -8.16 -6.01 6.04
N ASP A 19 -7.18 -6.24 6.92
CA ASP A 19 -7.40 -6.90 8.20
C ASP A 19 -8.31 -6.06 9.12
N LEU A 20 -8.14 -4.73 9.12
CA LEU A 20 -8.99 -3.80 9.84
C LEU A 20 -10.41 -3.74 9.26
N ALA A 21 -10.56 -3.78 7.93
CA ALA A 21 -11.86 -3.85 7.26
C ALA A 21 -12.62 -5.12 7.67
N ALA A 22 -11.94 -6.27 7.74
CA ALA A 22 -12.53 -7.54 8.15
C ALA A 22 -13.08 -7.51 9.59
N ARG A 23 -12.41 -6.77 10.48
CA ARG A 23 -12.76 -6.65 11.91
C ARG A 23 -13.61 -5.41 12.24
N SER A 24 -13.98 -4.62 11.23
CA SER A 24 -14.65 -3.34 11.43
C SER A 24 -16.07 -3.48 11.98
N PRO A 25 -16.46 -2.70 13.01
CA PRO A 25 -17.75 -2.82 13.68
C PRO A 25 -18.92 -2.19 12.90
N THR A 26 -18.63 -1.34 11.90
CA THR A 26 -19.65 -0.68 11.08
C THR A 26 -19.30 -0.75 9.60
N THR A 27 -20.33 -0.77 8.75
CA THR A 27 -20.16 -0.73 7.30
C THR A 27 -19.40 0.52 6.84
N ALA A 28 -19.65 1.66 7.48
CA ALA A 28 -18.96 2.92 7.17
C ALA A 28 -17.45 2.82 7.44
N ARG A 29 -17.04 2.25 8.59
CA ARG A 29 -15.62 2.03 8.89
C ARG A 29 -15.00 1.00 7.97
N ARG A 30 -15.69 -0.12 7.72
CA ARG A 30 -15.24 -1.13 6.76
C ARG A 30 -14.96 -0.52 5.40
N ARG A 31 -15.86 0.34 4.90
CA ARG A 31 -15.69 1.02 3.61
C ARG A 31 -14.47 1.93 3.62
N ALA A 32 -14.29 2.74 4.66
CA ALA A 32 -13.12 3.61 4.78
C ALA A 32 -11.79 2.81 4.76
N HIS A 33 -11.73 1.67 5.46
CA HIS A 33 -10.56 0.79 5.41
C HIS A 33 -10.35 0.17 4.03
N LEU A 34 -11.41 -0.24 3.33
CA LEU A 34 -11.29 -0.74 1.95
C LEU A 34 -10.82 0.35 0.96
N ASP A 35 -11.33 1.57 1.09
CA ASP A 35 -10.91 2.70 0.27
C ASP A 35 -9.42 2.99 0.50
N GLN A 36 -8.96 2.94 1.76
CA GLN A 36 -7.57 3.13 2.14
C GLN A 36 -6.66 2.00 1.62
N ALA A 37 -7.12 0.74 1.70
CA ALA A 37 -6.40 -0.41 1.16
C ALA A 37 -6.17 -0.28 -0.36
N ALA A 38 -7.18 0.20 -1.10
CA ALA A 38 -7.07 0.42 -2.54
C ALA A 38 -6.05 1.53 -2.88
N ILE A 39 -5.99 2.59 -2.07
CA ILE A 39 -4.99 3.65 -2.23
C ILE A 39 -3.59 3.08 -2.04
N PHE A 40 -3.36 2.30 -0.98
CA PHE A 40 -2.05 1.71 -0.73
C PHE A 40 -1.64 0.70 -1.81
N ALA A 41 -2.55 -0.14 -2.29
CA ALA A 41 -2.27 -1.04 -3.41
C ALA A 41 -1.86 -0.26 -4.68
N THR A 42 -2.53 0.85 -4.98
CA THR A 42 -2.17 1.72 -6.12
C THR A 42 -0.79 2.36 -5.93
N LEU A 43 -0.42 2.73 -4.71
CA LEU A 43 0.90 3.28 -4.41
C LEU A 43 2.01 2.22 -4.52
N ASP A 44 1.76 0.98 -4.08
CA ASP A 44 2.68 -0.16 -4.25
C ASP A 44 2.95 -0.42 -5.74
N GLU A 45 1.89 -0.49 -6.56
CA GLU A 45 2.02 -0.67 -8.01
C GLU A 45 2.89 0.41 -8.66
N ARG A 46 2.68 1.68 -8.29
CA ARG A 46 3.49 2.81 -8.79
C ARG A 46 4.94 2.73 -8.33
N GLN A 47 5.18 2.35 -7.08
CA GLN A 47 6.54 2.18 -6.56
C GLN A 47 7.28 1.07 -7.32
N ARG A 48 6.61 -0.07 -7.55
CA ARG A 48 7.16 -1.19 -8.32
C ARG A 48 7.42 -0.82 -9.78
N ALA A 49 6.48 -0.11 -10.42
CA ALA A 49 6.65 0.37 -11.79
C ALA A 49 7.84 1.34 -11.92
N ASN A 50 8.00 2.28 -10.98
CA ASN A 50 9.12 3.21 -10.98
C ASN A 50 10.47 2.51 -10.73
N CYS A 51 10.49 1.40 -9.98
CA CYS A 51 11.68 0.57 -9.83
C CYS A 51 12.00 -0.23 -11.11
N ASP A 52 10.98 -0.72 -11.83
CA ASP A 52 11.14 -1.50 -13.05
C ASP A 52 11.53 -0.65 -14.28
N ASP A 53 11.10 0.61 -14.35
CA ASP A 53 11.46 1.52 -15.47
C ASP A 53 12.93 1.99 -15.42
N GLY A 54 13.60 1.83 -14.28
CA GLY A 54 15.04 2.04 -14.16
C GLY A 54 15.90 1.01 -14.92
N ASP A 55 15.33 -0.14 -15.29
CA ASP A 55 16.05 -1.27 -15.91
C ASP A 55 15.87 -1.35 -17.44
N ARG A 56 14.95 -0.57 -18.02
CA ARG A 56 14.69 -0.56 -19.48
C ARG A 56 15.52 0.43 -20.31
N SER A 57 16.44 1.18 -19.69
CA SER A 57 17.28 2.18 -20.41
C SER A 57 18.65 1.65 -20.87
N ALA A 58 18.90 0.34 -20.76
CA ALA A 58 20.12 -0.31 -21.24
C ALA A 58 19.77 -1.45 -22.22
N GLY A 59 19.34 -1.09 -23.43
CA GLY A 59 19.08 -2.03 -24.53
C GLY A 59 19.21 -1.36 -25.88
#